data_AF-A0A6I4J555-F1
#
_entry.id   AF-A0A6I4J555-F1
#
_cell.length_a   1.000
_cell.length_b   1.000
_cell.length_c   1.000
_cell.angle_alpha   90.00
_cell.angle_beta   90.00
_cell.angle_gamma   90.00
#
_symmetry.space_group_name_H-M   'P 1'
#
loop_
_entity.id
_entity.type
_entity.pdbx_description
1 polymer ?
#
loop_
_entity_poly.entity_id
_entity_poly.type
_entity_poly.pdbx_seq_one_letter_code
_entity_poly.pdbx_strand_id
1 'polypeptide(L)'
;MGEHGGIAAGTRTSALVAALRSDGLSDELLRAQIDAATRTYPVSFAMSLIVSGGVLAASLDARNLVSILAAAAFHFLTCCVMLGRWFRDRATDWHVALPRERVRQIAAEAAFVALGWFIFLSNAGLYAPPELQVLVVAVMAGVMAVGALRYAPIPAAAATFLTTVTLVCGIYARVSAIEWPVYAFLAVFVLMLARTVIGQHAMIVDQYRSGAETERARAEIALLAARQAEAAAARAVEDTQAAAQARQQREDERRRDIAEVARGFEMRLLSGIEAIASDAEQASAMARQLAQSALASHQRFVELAGKVDRSEADMAALAGLAADLRHALAAVQARVDEQASANARAFDLTGRADKQFRALVRNAQGIGAISATIEDIARQTNLLALNATIEAASAGEAGRGFAVVAAEVKSLANQTGRATGDVRQKAEDIANASTDTEAAIAEMQGCLAIFEELARTLGTALEGQGAIVGELEQHALAAAAFATDVHGRVAEAKQAATVSSEMTDQVEERSSELVARTRSILAETRAFLGELRAA
;
A
#
# COMPACT_ATOMS: atom_id res chain seq x y z
N MET A 1 -10.47 -96.35 16.93
CA MET A 1 -9.50 -95.23 16.96
C MET A 1 -8.90 -95.20 18.35
N GLY A 2 -7.84 -95.91 18.71
CA GLY A 2 -6.69 -96.36 17.91
C GLY A 2 -5.46 -95.54 18.33
N GLU A 3 -4.78 -96.01 19.39
CA GLU A 3 -3.32 -95.90 19.65
C GLU A 3 -2.62 -94.53 19.63
N HIS A 4 -2.30 -94.01 20.82
CA HIS A 4 -0.96 -93.59 21.29
C HIS A 4 -1.06 -92.64 22.50
N GLY A 5 -1.56 -93.16 23.62
CA GLY A 5 -1.56 -92.51 24.94
C GLY A 5 -0.49 -93.06 25.89
N GLY A 6 0.64 -93.55 25.36
CA GLY A 6 1.62 -94.36 26.09
C GLY A 6 3.08 -94.07 25.76
N ILE A 7 3.53 -92.80 25.83
CA ILE A 7 4.97 -92.44 25.71
C ILE A 7 5.38 -91.37 26.77
N ALA A 8 4.76 -91.35 27.95
CA ALA A 8 5.04 -90.33 28.98
C ALA A 8 5.63 -90.85 30.31
N ALA A 9 5.69 -92.18 30.52
CA ALA A 9 6.20 -92.75 31.78
C ALA A 9 7.68 -93.18 31.69
N GLY A 10 8.13 -93.76 30.56
CA GLY A 10 9.50 -94.25 30.40
C GLY A 10 10.57 -93.16 30.20
N THR A 11 10.17 -91.96 29.79
CA THR A 11 11.06 -90.80 29.59
C THR A 11 11.39 -90.08 30.91
N ARG A 12 10.54 -90.17 31.93
CA ARG A 12 10.73 -89.46 33.20
C ARG A 12 11.74 -90.13 34.14
N THR A 13 11.81 -91.46 34.19
CA THR A 13 12.83 -92.19 34.97
C THR A 13 14.22 -92.06 34.34
N SER A 14 14.30 -92.07 33.01
CA SER A 14 15.53 -91.77 32.24
C SER A 14 16.05 -90.34 32.53
N ALA A 15 15.16 -89.34 32.53
CA ALA A 15 15.51 -87.96 32.85
C ALA A 15 15.94 -87.75 34.31
N LEU A 16 15.35 -88.47 35.26
CA LEU A 16 15.70 -88.38 36.68
C LEU A 16 17.10 -88.95 36.96
N VAL A 17 17.46 -90.06 36.32
CA VAL A 17 18.80 -90.65 36.42
C VAL A 17 19.84 -89.79 35.68
N ALA A 18 19.47 -89.17 34.56
CA ALA A 18 20.32 -88.21 33.86
C ALA A 18 20.60 -86.95 34.71
N ALA A 19 19.61 -86.45 35.45
CA ALA A 19 19.76 -85.30 36.35
C ALA A 19 20.69 -85.55 37.55
N LEU A 20 20.92 -86.81 37.91
CA LEU A 20 21.86 -87.18 38.97
C LEU A 20 23.32 -87.25 38.48
N ARG A 21 23.56 -87.32 37.17
CA ARG A 21 24.92 -87.39 36.60
C ARG A 21 25.47 -85.99 36.35
N SER A 22 26.57 -85.67 37.02
CA SER A 22 27.32 -84.44 36.79
C SER A 22 28.03 -84.37 35.42
N ASP A 23 27.95 -85.44 34.62
CA ASP A 23 28.75 -85.64 33.41
C ASP A 23 28.45 -84.62 32.29
N GLY A 24 27.31 -83.92 32.36
CA GLY A 24 26.90 -82.90 31.39
C GLY A 24 26.99 -81.44 31.86
N LEU A 25 27.53 -81.17 33.07
CA LEU A 25 27.63 -79.82 33.63
C LEU A 25 29.02 -79.21 33.36
N SER A 26 29.07 -77.88 33.19
CA SER A 26 30.34 -77.15 33.04
C SER A 26 31.14 -77.17 34.34
N ASP A 27 32.47 -77.17 34.24
CA ASP A 27 33.35 -77.17 35.41
C ASP A 27 33.15 -75.91 36.28
N GLU A 28 32.73 -74.80 35.68
CA GLU A 28 32.40 -73.55 36.37
C GLU A 28 31.12 -73.66 37.22
N LEU A 29 30.06 -74.25 36.65
CA LEU A 29 28.83 -74.53 37.40
C LEU A 29 29.09 -75.56 38.51
N LEU A 30 29.93 -76.56 38.25
CA LEU A 30 30.34 -77.53 39.29
C LEU A 30 31.09 -76.84 40.43
N ARG A 31 31.99 -75.90 40.14
CA ARG A 31 32.67 -75.10 41.19
C ARG A 31 31.67 -74.27 42.00
N ALA A 32 30.72 -73.60 41.36
CA ALA A 32 29.69 -72.83 42.05
C ALA A 32 28.81 -73.71 42.96
N GLN A 33 28.44 -74.90 42.51
CA GLN A 33 27.69 -75.87 43.31
C GLN A 33 28.49 -76.38 44.51
N ILE A 34 29.79 -76.68 44.32
CA ILE A 34 30.70 -77.07 45.41
C ILE A 34 30.81 -75.94 46.43
N ASP A 35 31.02 -74.71 45.97
CA ASP A 35 31.15 -73.55 46.82
C ASP A 35 29.89 -73.32 47.69
N ALA A 36 28.71 -73.38 47.06
CA ALA A 36 27.43 -73.24 47.76
C ALA A 36 27.19 -74.33 48.83
N ALA A 37 27.57 -75.58 48.56
CA ALA A 37 27.41 -76.70 49.48
C ALA A 37 28.45 -76.74 50.62
N THR A 38 29.61 -76.10 50.43
CA THR A 38 30.75 -76.18 51.37
C THR A 38 30.87 -74.95 52.26
N ARG A 39 30.67 -73.72 51.75
CA ARG A 39 30.91 -72.48 52.53
C ARG A 39 30.12 -72.39 53.83
N THR A 40 28.89 -72.89 53.84
CA THR A 40 27.98 -72.82 54.99
C THR A 40 28.24 -73.90 56.04
N TYR A 41 29.24 -74.78 55.84
CA TYR A 41 29.45 -75.92 56.72
C TYR A 41 29.66 -75.59 58.21
N PRO A 42 30.41 -74.55 58.62
CA PRO A 42 30.60 -74.24 60.04
C PRO A 42 29.28 -73.94 60.76
N VAL A 43 28.30 -73.35 60.05
CA VAL A 43 26.96 -73.12 60.59
C VAL A 43 26.25 -74.46 60.81
N SER A 44 26.28 -75.37 59.83
CA SER A 44 25.74 -76.71 60.00
C SER A 44 26.45 -77.51 61.10
N PHE A 45 27.76 -77.35 61.27
CA PHE A 45 28.54 -77.99 62.33
C PHE A 45 28.15 -77.47 63.72
N ALA A 46 28.01 -76.15 63.89
CA ALA A 46 27.54 -75.55 65.14
C ALA A 46 26.12 -76.03 65.51
N MET A 47 25.20 -76.08 64.53
CA MET A 47 23.86 -76.62 64.74
C MET A 47 23.87 -78.12 65.05
N SER A 48 24.82 -78.87 64.49
CA SER A 48 25.02 -80.29 64.81
C SER A 48 25.42 -80.50 66.26
N LEU A 49 26.31 -79.66 66.81
CA LEU A 49 26.68 -79.72 68.23
C LEU A 49 25.48 -79.47 69.15
N ILE A 50 24.63 -78.50 68.79
CA ILE A 50 23.43 -78.16 69.57
C ILE A 50 22.43 -79.32 69.57
N VAL A 51 22.10 -79.85 68.40
CA VAL A 51 21.12 -80.96 68.28
C VAL A 51 21.66 -82.22 68.93
N SER A 52 22.93 -82.59 68.69
CA SER A 52 23.55 -83.77 69.29
C SER A 52 23.66 -83.65 70.81
N GLY A 53 24.01 -82.47 71.33
CA GLY A 53 24.00 -82.18 72.77
C GLY A 53 22.61 -82.31 73.38
N GLY A 54 21.57 -81.82 72.71
CA GLY A 54 20.18 -81.97 73.15
C GLY A 54 19.73 -83.43 73.19
N VAL A 55 20.05 -84.23 72.17
CA VAL A 55 19.74 -85.66 72.14
C VAL A 55 20.52 -86.43 73.21
N LEU A 56 21.80 -86.12 73.43
CA LEU A 56 22.62 -86.72 74.49
C LEU A 56 22.08 -86.40 75.88
N ALA A 57 21.71 -85.14 76.13
CA ALA A 57 21.12 -84.71 77.40
C ALA A 57 19.79 -85.44 77.67
N ALA A 58 18.95 -85.59 76.66
CA ALA A 58 17.71 -86.36 76.75
C ALA A 58 17.94 -87.88 76.91
N SER A 59 19.15 -88.36 76.64
CA SER A 59 19.50 -89.79 76.66
C SER A 59 20.34 -90.19 77.89
N LEU A 60 20.58 -89.29 78.85
CA LEU A 60 21.43 -89.58 80.02
C LEU A 60 20.93 -90.77 80.84
N ASP A 61 19.61 -90.95 80.93
CA ASP A 61 18.95 -92.05 81.64
C ASP A 61 18.61 -93.24 80.72
N ALA A 62 19.12 -93.28 79.48
CA ALA A 62 18.82 -94.34 78.54
C ALA A 62 19.43 -95.69 78.96
N ARG A 63 18.75 -96.79 78.60
CA ARG A 63 19.13 -98.16 79.04
C ARG A 63 20.55 -98.58 78.67
N ASN A 64 21.14 -97.99 77.62
CA ASN A 64 22.49 -98.27 77.17
C ASN A 64 23.22 -96.99 76.72
N LEU A 65 23.50 -96.12 77.69
CA LEU A 65 24.20 -94.85 77.46
C LEU A 65 25.57 -95.04 76.78
N VAL A 66 26.29 -96.14 77.05
CA VAL A 66 27.61 -96.42 76.43
C VAL A 66 27.49 -96.57 74.91
N SER A 67 26.48 -97.30 74.42
CA SER A 67 26.24 -97.44 72.97
C SER A 67 25.89 -96.10 72.32
N ILE A 68 25.10 -95.27 73.00
CA ILE A 68 24.74 -93.93 72.54
C ILE A 68 25.97 -93.03 72.48
N LEU A 69 26.81 -93.03 73.51
CA LEU A 69 28.05 -92.26 73.55
C LEU A 69 29.05 -92.71 72.48
N ALA A 70 29.17 -94.01 72.22
CA ALA A 70 30.00 -94.54 71.14
C ALA A 70 29.49 -94.09 69.75
N ALA A 71 28.18 -94.16 69.53
CA ALA A 71 27.56 -93.68 68.29
C ALA A 71 27.68 -92.15 68.14
N ALA A 72 27.54 -91.39 69.23
CA ALA A 72 27.75 -89.96 69.26
C ALA A 72 29.21 -89.60 68.94
N ALA A 73 30.18 -90.33 69.48
CA ALA A 73 31.60 -90.14 69.18
C ALA A 73 31.90 -90.37 67.69
N PHE A 74 31.32 -91.41 67.09
CA PHE A 74 31.42 -91.64 65.64
C PHE A 74 30.81 -90.49 64.83
N HIS A 75 29.61 -90.02 65.22
CA HIS A 75 28.98 -88.85 64.62
C HIS A 75 29.88 -87.59 64.73
N PHE A 76 30.38 -87.26 65.92
CA PHE A 76 31.25 -86.11 66.12
C PHE A 76 32.57 -86.24 65.36
N LEU A 77 33.15 -87.43 65.26
CA LEU A 77 34.34 -87.68 64.45
C LEU A 77 34.07 -87.33 62.98
N THR A 78 32.96 -87.81 62.41
CA THR A 78 32.60 -87.47 61.01
C THR A 78 32.42 -85.96 60.83
N CYS A 79 31.78 -85.26 61.77
CA CYS A 79 31.64 -83.81 61.73
C CYS A 79 32.99 -83.07 61.84
N CYS A 80 33.89 -83.51 62.72
CA CYS A 80 35.20 -82.89 62.88
C CYS A 80 36.10 -83.09 61.65
N VAL A 81 36.04 -84.26 61.01
CA VAL A 81 36.75 -84.52 59.74
C VAL A 81 36.29 -83.55 58.66
N MET A 82 34.97 -83.35 58.51
CA MET A 82 34.44 -82.39 57.56
C MET A 82 34.84 -80.95 57.89
N LEU A 83 34.90 -80.58 59.18
CA LEU A 83 35.29 -79.23 59.59
C LEU A 83 36.78 -78.98 59.29
N GLY A 84 37.63 -79.97 59.53
CA GLY A 84 39.04 -79.92 59.14
C GLY A 84 39.24 -79.78 57.64
N ARG A 85 38.41 -80.46 56.82
CA ARG A 85 38.42 -80.26 55.35
C ARG A 85 37.95 -78.87 54.97
N TRP A 86 36.92 -78.33 55.62
CA TRP A 86 36.45 -76.96 55.37
C TRP A 86 37.54 -75.91 55.61
N PHE A 87 38.29 -76.03 56.72
CA PHE A 87 39.42 -75.12 56.97
C PHE A 87 40.51 -75.22 55.90
N ARG A 88 40.76 -76.44 55.39
CA ARG A 88 41.72 -76.66 54.30
C ARG A 88 41.26 -76.03 52.99
N ASP A 89 39.99 -76.23 52.61
CA ASP A 89 39.42 -75.66 51.39
C ASP A 89 39.42 -74.12 51.46
N ARG A 90 39.12 -73.54 52.64
CA ARG A 90 39.20 -72.09 52.88
C ARG A 90 40.62 -71.53 52.75
N ALA A 91 41.64 -72.27 53.18
CA ALA A 91 43.03 -71.84 53.08
C ALA A 91 43.53 -71.76 51.63
N THR A 92 42.93 -72.55 50.74
CA THR A 92 43.21 -72.52 49.29
C THR A 92 42.27 -71.59 48.52
N ASP A 93 41.59 -70.66 49.20
CA ASP A 93 40.54 -69.80 48.65
C ASP A 93 39.51 -70.57 47.79
N TRP A 94 39.07 -71.73 48.31
CA TRP A 94 38.08 -72.59 47.67
C TRP A 94 38.49 -73.10 46.29
N HIS A 95 39.78 -73.08 45.97
CA HIS A 95 40.25 -73.50 44.65
C HIS A 95 40.04 -74.99 44.42
N VAL A 96 39.19 -75.33 43.44
CA VAL A 96 38.92 -76.71 43.03
C VAL A 96 39.49 -76.98 41.64
N ALA A 97 40.65 -77.65 41.63
CA ALA A 97 41.33 -78.03 40.39
C ALA A 97 40.55 -79.09 39.58
N LEU A 98 39.96 -80.08 40.26
CA LEU A 98 39.18 -81.18 39.65
C LEU A 98 37.75 -81.23 40.22
N PRO A 99 36.81 -80.41 39.69
CA PRO A 99 35.46 -80.26 40.26
C PRO A 99 34.66 -81.56 40.30
N ARG A 100 34.76 -82.39 39.25
CA ARG A 100 34.02 -83.66 39.15
C ARG A 100 34.46 -84.66 40.20
N GLU A 101 35.76 -84.76 40.44
CA GLU A 101 36.29 -85.63 41.50
C GLU A 101 35.86 -85.12 42.87
N ARG A 102 35.87 -83.79 43.08
CA ARG A 102 35.40 -83.19 44.32
C ARG A 102 33.91 -83.44 44.58
N VAL A 103 33.05 -83.41 43.56
CA VAL A 103 31.63 -83.79 43.69
C VAL A 103 31.48 -85.23 44.18
N ARG A 104 32.25 -86.18 43.65
CA ARG A 104 32.25 -87.57 44.12
C ARG A 104 32.71 -87.69 45.57
N GLN A 105 33.74 -86.93 45.94
CA GLN A 105 34.20 -86.87 47.33
C GLN A 105 33.11 -86.32 48.26
N ILE A 106 32.44 -85.22 47.90
CA ILE A 106 31.35 -84.65 48.71
C ILE A 106 30.17 -85.63 48.81
N ALA A 107 29.87 -86.40 47.75
CA ALA A 107 28.85 -87.43 47.84
C ALA A 107 29.22 -88.56 48.82
N ALA A 108 30.49 -88.99 48.84
CA ALA A 108 30.97 -89.93 49.84
C ALA A 108 30.92 -89.34 51.27
N GLU A 109 31.30 -88.07 51.43
CA GLU A 109 31.19 -87.36 52.72
C GLU A 109 29.75 -87.28 53.20
N ALA A 110 28.80 -87.01 52.31
CA ALA A 110 27.38 -86.99 52.61
C ALA A 110 26.89 -88.35 53.12
N ALA A 111 27.39 -89.46 52.56
CA ALA A 111 27.13 -90.80 53.07
C ALA A 111 27.64 -90.97 54.51
N PHE A 112 28.89 -90.58 54.79
CA PHE A 112 29.47 -90.70 56.14
C PHE A 112 28.76 -89.83 57.17
N VAL A 113 28.38 -88.61 56.79
CA VAL A 113 27.61 -87.70 57.67
C VAL A 113 26.22 -88.25 57.94
N ALA A 114 25.53 -88.79 56.92
CA ALA A 114 24.26 -89.50 57.10
C ALA A 114 24.41 -90.70 58.04
N LEU A 115 25.43 -91.53 57.81
CA LEU A 115 25.69 -92.71 58.63
C LEU A 115 25.96 -92.31 60.09
N GLY A 116 26.80 -91.31 60.32
CA GLY A 116 27.11 -90.79 61.66
C GLY A 116 25.85 -90.32 62.38
N TRP A 117 25.09 -89.41 61.77
CA TRP A 117 23.84 -88.89 62.35
C TRP A 117 22.83 -89.99 62.63
N PHE A 118 22.56 -90.85 61.66
CA PHE A 118 21.45 -91.79 61.76
C PHE A 118 21.80 -93.04 62.55
N ILE A 119 23.07 -93.43 62.67
CA ILE A 119 23.50 -94.42 63.67
C ILE A 119 23.33 -93.84 65.08
N PHE A 120 23.76 -92.59 65.31
CA PHE A 120 23.61 -91.92 66.59
C PHE A 120 22.14 -91.77 67.00
N LEU A 121 21.30 -91.21 66.12
CA LEU A 121 19.88 -91.03 66.41
C LEU A 121 19.14 -92.38 66.55
N SER A 122 19.47 -93.38 65.72
CA SER A 122 18.87 -94.72 65.87
C SER A 122 19.29 -95.38 67.18
N ASN A 123 20.52 -95.20 67.65
CA ASN A 123 20.95 -95.68 68.97
C ASN A 123 20.24 -94.94 70.11
N ALA A 124 20.18 -93.61 70.03
CA ALA A 124 19.45 -92.80 71.00
C ALA A 124 17.98 -93.23 71.08
N GLY A 125 17.32 -93.43 69.94
CA GLY A 125 15.93 -93.86 69.86
C GLY A 125 15.69 -95.29 70.32
N LEU A 126 16.58 -96.25 69.99
CA LEU A 126 16.42 -97.66 70.37
C LEU A 126 16.42 -97.86 71.88
N TYR A 127 17.20 -97.05 72.59
CA TYR A 127 17.35 -97.12 74.06
C TYR A 127 16.59 -96.02 74.81
N ALA A 128 15.91 -95.12 74.10
CA ALA A 128 15.07 -94.08 74.69
C ALA A 128 13.79 -94.68 75.29
N PRO A 129 13.27 -94.10 76.40
CA PRO A 129 11.94 -94.42 76.90
C PRO A 129 10.87 -94.09 75.84
N PRO A 130 9.71 -94.77 75.84
CA PRO A 130 8.68 -94.62 74.80
C PRO A 130 8.25 -93.18 74.53
N GLU A 131 8.19 -92.35 75.57
CA GLU A 131 7.85 -90.92 75.52
C GLU A 131 8.84 -90.10 74.68
N LEU A 132 10.12 -90.49 74.67
CA LEU A 132 11.19 -89.79 73.94
C LEU A 132 11.47 -90.41 72.55
N GLN A 133 10.96 -91.61 72.25
CA GLN A 133 11.16 -92.22 70.93
C GLN A 133 10.56 -91.37 69.80
N VAL A 134 9.40 -90.76 70.03
CA VAL A 134 8.76 -89.84 69.07
C VAL A 134 9.60 -88.58 68.88
N LEU A 135 10.19 -88.04 69.95
CA LEU A 135 11.10 -86.89 69.87
C LEU A 135 12.33 -87.22 69.02
N VAL A 136 12.94 -88.40 69.21
CA VAL A 136 14.09 -88.84 68.39
C VAL A 136 13.69 -88.96 66.93
N VAL A 137 12.52 -89.51 66.60
CA VAL A 137 12.04 -89.58 65.21
C VAL A 137 11.78 -88.18 64.62
N ALA A 138 11.24 -87.24 65.42
CA ALA A 138 11.07 -85.86 64.98
C ALA A 138 12.42 -85.18 64.68
N VAL A 139 13.43 -85.42 65.53
CA VAL A 139 14.81 -84.96 65.29
C VAL A 139 15.41 -85.62 64.04
N MET A 140 15.17 -86.93 63.83
CA MET A 140 15.59 -87.63 62.61
C MET A 140 14.98 -86.99 61.36
N ALA A 141 13.69 -86.67 61.36
CA ALA A 141 13.05 -85.97 60.25
C ALA A 141 13.67 -84.57 60.03
N GLY A 142 13.95 -83.82 61.10
CA GLY A 142 14.61 -82.52 61.01
C GLY A 142 16.03 -82.59 60.43
N VAL A 143 16.88 -83.47 60.96
CA VAL A 143 18.25 -83.69 60.47
C VAL A 143 18.25 -84.21 59.04
N MET A 144 17.30 -85.07 58.68
CA MET A 144 17.11 -85.54 57.31
C MET A 144 16.82 -84.39 56.35
N ALA A 145 15.89 -83.51 56.70
CA ALA A 145 15.51 -82.37 55.88
C ALA A 145 16.69 -81.41 55.69
N VAL A 146 17.32 -80.98 56.79
CA VAL A 146 18.45 -80.04 56.76
C VAL A 146 19.64 -80.64 56.01
N GLY A 147 19.94 -81.92 56.22
CA GLY A 147 20.99 -82.62 55.50
C GLY A 147 20.73 -82.73 53.99
N ALA A 148 19.51 -83.07 53.59
CA ALA A 148 19.12 -83.14 52.19
C ALA A 148 19.20 -81.76 51.50
N LEU A 149 18.71 -80.71 52.16
CA LEU A 149 18.76 -79.32 51.69
C LEU A 149 20.19 -78.80 51.57
N ARG A 150 21.08 -79.14 52.51
CA ARG A 150 22.49 -78.75 52.44
C ARG A 150 23.16 -79.26 51.17
N TYR A 151 22.89 -80.50 50.79
CA TYR A 151 23.46 -81.10 49.60
C TYR A 151 22.63 -80.83 48.34
N ALA A 152 21.54 -80.06 48.42
CA ALA A 152 20.67 -79.78 47.28
C ALA A 152 21.37 -79.22 46.03
N PRO A 153 22.43 -78.38 46.14
CA PRO A 153 23.19 -77.93 44.98
C PRO A 153 23.88 -79.07 44.21
N ILE A 154 24.17 -80.20 44.87
CA ILE A 154 24.91 -81.35 44.32
C ILE A 154 24.03 -82.61 44.42
N PRO A 155 23.28 -82.97 43.36
CA PRO A 155 22.28 -84.04 43.41
C PRO A 155 22.85 -85.39 43.80
N ALA A 156 24.05 -85.71 43.32
CA ALA A 156 24.73 -86.96 43.66
C ALA A 156 24.95 -87.07 45.18
N ALA A 157 25.32 -85.97 45.85
CA ALA A 157 25.53 -85.93 47.29
C ALA A 157 24.21 -85.99 48.07
N ALA A 158 23.18 -85.25 47.63
CA ALA A 158 21.87 -85.31 48.28
C ALA A 158 21.20 -86.66 48.13
N ALA A 159 21.28 -87.28 46.95
CA ALA A 159 20.78 -88.63 46.71
C ALA A 159 21.51 -89.64 47.60
N THR A 160 22.84 -89.56 47.67
CA THR A 160 23.64 -90.45 48.51
C THR A 160 23.31 -90.28 49.99
N PHE A 161 23.14 -89.04 50.47
CA PHE A 161 22.65 -88.74 51.83
C PHE A 161 21.29 -89.40 52.07
N LEU A 162 20.28 -89.10 51.25
CA LEU A 162 18.91 -89.61 51.41
C LEU A 162 18.84 -91.14 51.31
N THR A 163 19.59 -91.77 50.40
CA THR A 163 19.67 -93.23 50.29
C THR A 163 20.30 -93.84 51.54
N THR A 164 21.39 -93.27 52.06
CA THR A 164 22.04 -93.74 53.28
C THR A 164 21.11 -93.61 54.48
N VAL A 165 20.46 -92.46 54.63
CA VAL A 165 19.47 -92.22 55.68
C VAL A 165 18.31 -93.21 55.59
N THR A 166 17.77 -93.45 54.39
CA THR A 166 16.67 -94.40 54.18
C THR A 166 17.07 -95.82 54.59
N LEU A 167 18.29 -96.24 54.26
CA LEU A 167 18.78 -97.57 54.61
C LEU A 167 18.97 -97.72 56.13
N VAL A 168 19.56 -96.73 56.80
CA VAL A 168 19.75 -96.76 58.26
C VAL A 168 18.41 -96.69 58.99
N CYS A 169 17.50 -95.79 58.60
CA CYS A 169 16.15 -95.70 59.15
C CYS A 169 15.35 -96.99 58.89
N GLY A 170 15.53 -97.64 57.74
CA GLY A 170 14.88 -98.91 57.42
C GLY A 170 15.34 -100.05 58.33
N ILE A 171 16.63 -100.09 58.69
CA ILE A 171 17.16 -101.03 59.68
C ILE A 171 16.60 -100.69 61.07
N TYR A 172 16.63 -99.42 61.47
CA TYR A 172 16.10 -98.96 62.75
C TYR A 172 14.61 -99.30 62.91
N ALA A 173 13.80 -99.15 61.86
CA ALA A 173 12.38 -99.48 61.85
C ALA A 173 12.09 -100.96 62.16
N ARG A 174 13.03 -101.87 61.88
CA ARG A 174 12.89 -103.31 62.19
C ARG A 174 13.20 -103.65 63.63
N VAL A 175 13.97 -102.82 64.34
CA VAL A 175 14.42 -103.08 65.72
C VAL A 175 13.75 -102.18 66.76
N SER A 176 13.20 -101.04 66.34
CA SER A 176 12.48 -100.12 67.22
C SER A 176 11.10 -100.66 67.64
N ALA A 177 10.58 -100.21 68.77
CA ALA A 177 9.20 -100.48 69.21
C ALA A 177 8.16 -99.48 68.64
N ILE A 178 8.52 -98.65 67.65
CA ILE A 178 7.65 -97.60 67.10
C ILE A 178 6.68 -98.21 66.09
N GLU A 179 5.41 -97.79 66.14
CA GLU A 179 4.39 -98.27 65.21
C GLU A 179 4.70 -97.93 63.75
N TRP A 180 4.37 -98.86 62.85
CA TRP A 180 4.66 -98.76 61.42
C TRP A 180 4.16 -97.48 60.70
N PRO A 181 3.07 -96.78 61.10
CA PRO A 181 2.61 -95.57 60.40
C PRO A 181 3.63 -94.43 60.44
N VAL A 182 4.42 -94.33 61.52
CA VAL A 182 5.48 -93.32 61.66
C VAL A 182 6.56 -93.52 60.58
N TYR A 183 6.91 -94.77 60.29
CA TYR A 183 7.87 -95.11 59.24
C TYR A 183 7.32 -94.89 57.84
N ALA A 184 6.02 -95.15 57.63
CA ALA A 184 5.35 -94.82 56.37
C ALA A 184 5.38 -93.29 56.12
N PHE A 185 5.12 -92.49 57.16
CA PHE A 185 5.23 -91.03 57.08
C PHE A 185 6.66 -90.58 56.77
N LEU A 186 7.66 -91.17 57.43
CA LEU A 186 9.06 -90.84 57.17
C LEU A 186 9.48 -91.22 55.73
N ALA A 187 8.98 -92.34 55.19
CA ALA A 187 9.23 -92.74 53.80
C ALA A 187 8.61 -91.76 52.79
N VAL A 188 7.37 -91.31 53.03
CA VAL A 188 6.74 -90.25 52.21
C VAL A 188 7.51 -88.94 52.32
N PHE A 189 7.98 -88.59 53.52
CA PHE A 189 8.77 -87.39 53.76
C PHE A 189 10.11 -87.42 52.99
N VAL A 190 10.82 -88.56 52.99
CA VAL A 190 12.02 -88.78 52.17
C VAL A 190 11.72 -88.60 50.69
N LEU A 191 10.61 -89.18 50.17
CA LEU A 191 10.24 -89.07 48.76
C LEU A 191 9.91 -87.63 48.35
N MET A 192 9.21 -86.88 49.22
CA MET A 192 8.95 -85.46 49.00
C MET A 192 10.24 -84.64 49.03
N LEU A 193 11.14 -84.89 49.99
CA LEU A 193 12.45 -84.23 50.04
C LEU A 193 13.29 -84.54 48.80
N ALA A 194 13.34 -85.80 48.36
CA ALA A 194 14.04 -86.20 47.14
C ALA A 194 13.51 -85.45 45.91
N ARG A 195 12.18 -85.33 45.79
CA ARG A 195 11.53 -84.55 44.73
C ARG A 195 11.90 -83.06 44.82
N THR A 196 11.88 -82.48 46.01
CA THR A 196 12.22 -81.06 46.22
C THR A 196 13.67 -80.77 45.86
N VAL A 197 14.61 -81.62 46.30
CA VAL A 197 16.04 -81.45 46.00
C VAL A 197 16.32 -81.57 44.50
N ILE A 198 15.72 -82.56 43.82
CA ILE A 198 15.84 -82.69 42.36
C ILE A 198 15.26 -81.46 41.66
N GLY A 199 14.13 -80.93 42.14
CA GLY A 199 13.52 -79.70 41.64
C GLY A 199 14.41 -78.46 41.82
N GLN A 200 15.05 -78.31 42.99
CA GLN A 200 15.97 -77.21 43.25
C GLN A 200 17.22 -77.28 42.35
N HIS A 201 17.77 -78.48 42.14
CA HIS A 201 18.90 -78.62 41.21
C HIS A 201 18.50 -78.29 39.77
N ALA A 202 17.34 -78.77 39.30
CA ALA A 202 16.84 -78.43 37.97
C ALA A 202 16.71 -76.91 37.80
N MET A 203 16.22 -76.20 38.82
CA MET A 203 16.13 -74.74 38.83
C MET A 203 17.51 -74.04 38.78
N ILE A 204 18.50 -74.53 39.53
CA ILE A 204 19.88 -73.96 39.52
C ILE A 204 20.55 -74.18 38.15
N VAL A 205 20.39 -75.35 37.55
CA VAL A 205 20.94 -75.65 36.22
C VAL A 205 20.24 -74.82 35.13
N ASP A 206 18.92 -74.64 35.24
CA ASP A 206 18.14 -73.81 34.31
C ASP A 206 18.46 -72.31 34.46
N GLN A 207 18.65 -71.81 35.69
CA GLN A 207 19.13 -70.45 35.93
C GLN A 207 20.54 -70.19 35.40
N TYR A 208 21.45 -71.18 35.45
CA TYR A 208 22.79 -71.04 34.87
C TYR A 208 22.76 -71.08 33.33
N ARG A 209 21.92 -71.93 32.72
CA ARG A 209 21.71 -71.94 31.27
C ARG A 209 21.03 -70.66 30.78
N SER A 210 20.04 -70.16 31.52
CA SER A 210 19.36 -68.88 31.28
C SER A 210 20.29 -67.66 31.45
N GLY A 211 21.26 -67.73 32.37
CA GLY A 211 22.30 -66.72 32.56
C GLY A 211 23.31 -66.62 31.40
N ALA A 212 23.60 -67.74 30.73
CA ALA A 212 24.51 -67.77 29.57
C ALA A 212 23.83 -67.35 28.25
N GLU A 213 22.50 -67.47 28.14
CA GLU A 213 21.73 -67.00 26.98
C GLU A 213 21.37 -65.51 27.05
N THR A 214 21.32 -64.93 28.26
CA THR A 214 21.03 -63.50 28.47
C THR A 214 22.22 -62.56 28.22
N GLU A 215 23.46 -63.07 28.20
CA GLU A 215 24.63 -62.30 27.75
C GLU A 215 24.78 -62.29 26.21
N ARG A 216 24.39 -63.39 25.53
CA ARG A 216 24.40 -63.46 24.06
C ARG A 216 23.27 -62.63 23.43
N ALA A 217 22.10 -62.53 24.07
CA ALA A 217 21.02 -61.65 23.64
C ALA A 217 21.35 -60.15 23.81
N ARG A 218 22.25 -59.78 24.75
CA ARG A 218 22.71 -58.39 24.91
C ARG A 218 23.72 -57.96 23.83
N ALA A 219 24.52 -58.89 23.31
CA ALA A 219 25.48 -58.60 22.24
C ALA A 219 24.81 -58.42 20.86
N GLU A 220 23.73 -59.15 20.58
CA GLU A 220 23.03 -59.07 19.28
C GLU A 220 22.13 -57.83 19.17
N ILE A 221 21.54 -57.38 20.28
CA ILE A 221 20.78 -56.11 20.35
C ILE A 221 21.73 -54.91 20.30
N ALA A 222 22.93 -54.98 20.89
CA ALA A 222 23.90 -53.89 20.83
C ALA A 222 24.50 -53.70 19.41
N LEU A 223 24.67 -54.77 18.61
CA LEU A 223 25.18 -54.68 17.25
C LEU A 223 24.12 -54.20 16.23
N LEU A 224 22.85 -54.58 16.42
CA LEU A 224 21.73 -54.06 15.61
C LEU A 224 21.37 -52.62 16.00
N ALA A 225 21.44 -52.26 17.27
CA ALA A 225 21.30 -50.87 17.74
C ALA A 225 22.49 -50.01 17.30
N ALA A 226 23.72 -50.54 17.23
CA ALA A 226 24.88 -49.81 16.70
C ALA A 226 24.78 -49.61 15.18
N ARG A 227 24.36 -50.61 14.39
CA ARG A 227 24.16 -50.43 12.94
C ARG A 227 22.94 -49.58 12.59
N GLN A 228 21.86 -49.64 13.40
CA GLN A 228 20.73 -48.71 13.24
C GLN A 228 21.06 -47.31 13.78
N ALA A 229 21.89 -47.15 14.80
CA ALA A 229 22.38 -45.84 15.26
C ALA A 229 23.43 -45.27 14.32
N GLU A 230 24.22 -46.07 13.61
CA GLU A 230 25.18 -45.62 12.60
C GLU A 230 24.50 -45.36 11.25
N ALA A 231 23.46 -46.12 10.87
CA ALA A 231 22.58 -45.79 9.75
C ALA A 231 21.60 -44.65 10.06
N ALA A 232 21.16 -44.47 11.32
CA ALA A 232 20.39 -43.32 11.76
C ALA A 232 21.27 -42.11 12.08
N ALA A 233 22.56 -42.27 12.40
CA ALA A 233 23.52 -41.18 12.47
C ALA A 233 24.05 -40.81 11.08
N ALA A 234 24.22 -41.75 10.16
CA ALA A 234 24.50 -41.46 8.76
C ALA A 234 23.27 -40.86 8.06
N ARG A 235 22.06 -41.33 8.34
CA ARG A 235 20.81 -40.63 7.94
C ARG A 235 20.56 -39.37 8.72
N ALA A 236 20.95 -39.22 9.99
CA ALA A 236 20.83 -37.95 10.70
C ALA A 236 21.92 -36.97 10.29
N VAL A 237 23.10 -37.41 9.85
CA VAL A 237 24.15 -36.59 9.24
C VAL A 237 23.81 -36.27 7.79
N GLU A 238 23.25 -37.20 7.00
CA GLU A 238 22.66 -36.90 5.69
C GLU A 238 21.39 -36.06 5.82
N ASP A 239 20.54 -36.24 6.82
CA ASP A 239 19.34 -35.44 7.06
C ASP A 239 19.70 -34.11 7.70
N THR A 240 20.77 -33.98 8.49
CA THR A 240 21.27 -32.67 8.96
C THR A 240 22.14 -31.99 7.93
N GLN A 241 22.87 -32.70 7.07
CA GLN A 241 23.55 -32.14 5.90
C GLN A 241 22.56 -31.81 4.79
N ALA A 242 21.52 -32.61 4.56
CA ALA A 242 20.43 -32.31 3.63
C ALA A 242 19.48 -31.28 4.23
N ALA A 243 19.27 -31.21 5.54
CA ALA A 243 18.56 -30.09 6.18
C ALA A 243 19.43 -28.83 6.27
N ALA A 244 20.76 -28.93 6.41
CA ALA A 244 21.67 -27.79 6.35
C ALA A 244 21.86 -27.32 4.90
N GLN A 245 21.94 -28.23 3.93
CA GLN A 245 21.95 -27.91 2.49
C GLN A 245 20.58 -27.43 2.04
N ALA A 246 19.47 -27.99 2.52
CA ALA A 246 18.13 -27.46 2.23
C ALA A 246 17.86 -26.16 2.99
N ARG A 247 18.43 -25.95 4.18
CA ARG A 247 18.37 -24.67 4.88
C ARG A 247 19.25 -23.62 4.21
N GLN A 248 20.44 -23.99 3.76
CA GLN A 248 21.34 -23.11 3.02
C GLN A 248 20.79 -22.84 1.62
N GLN A 249 20.22 -23.82 0.93
CA GLN A 249 19.47 -23.64 -0.32
C GLN A 249 18.24 -22.79 -0.09
N ARG A 250 17.45 -22.99 0.97
CA ARG A 250 16.32 -22.10 1.31
C ARG A 250 16.78 -20.70 1.72
N GLU A 251 17.91 -20.55 2.40
CA GLU A 251 18.48 -19.26 2.77
C GLU A 251 19.06 -18.55 1.54
N ASP A 252 19.69 -19.29 0.61
CA ASP A 252 20.20 -18.80 -0.68
C ASP A 252 19.06 -18.49 -1.66
N GLU A 253 18.02 -19.33 -1.73
CA GLU A 253 16.76 -19.10 -2.45
C GLU A 253 16.05 -17.90 -1.85
N ARG A 254 15.89 -17.82 -0.52
CA ARG A 254 15.31 -16.64 0.14
C ARG A 254 16.15 -15.39 -0.12
N ARG A 255 17.48 -15.47 -0.10
CA ARG A 255 18.36 -14.34 -0.46
C ARG A 255 18.22 -13.96 -1.93
N ARG A 256 18.09 -14.92 -2.84
CA ARG A 256 17.83 -14.67 -4.27
C ARG A 256 16.45 -14.06 -4.49
N ASP A 257 15.41 -14.58 -3.86
CA ASP A 257 14.04 -14.08 -3.90
C ASP A 257 13.97 -12.67 -3.30
N ILE A 258 14.59 -12.43 -2.15
CA ILE A 258 14.70 -11.09 -1.55
C ILE A 258 15.49 -10.16 -2.49
N ALA A 259 16.60 -10.61 -3.09
CA ALA A 259 17.38 -9.80 -4.03
C ALA A 259 16.65 -9.54 -5.35
N GLU A 260 15.79 -10.44 -5.80
CA GLU A 260 14.95 -10.31 -7.00
C GLU A 260 13.76 -9.37 -6.72
N VAL A 261 13.05 -9.56 -5.60
CA VAL A 261 12.00 -8.65 -5.13
C VAL A 261 12.57 -7.26 -4.88
N ALA A 262 13.75 -7.15 -4.27
CA ALA A 262 14.46 -5.89 -4.05
C ALA A 262 14.87 -5.22 -5.36
N ARG A 263 15.38 -5.96 -6.36
CA ARG A 263 15.67 -5.41 -7.71
C ARG A 263 14.40 -4.98 -8.45
N GLY A 264 13.34 -5.79 -8.38
CA GLY A 264 12.05 -5.45 -8.98
C GLY A 264 11.41 -4.23 -8.33
N PHE A 265 11.53 -4.10 -7.01
CA PHE A 265 11.12 -2.92 -6.26
C PHE A 265 11.97 -1.70 -6.63
N GLU A 266 13.31 -1.84 -6.67
CA GLU A 266 14.24 -0.78 -7.08
C GLU A 266 13.92 -0.25 -8.47
N MET A 267 13.71 -1.13 -9.46
CA MET A 267 13.36 -0.72 -10.82
C MET A 267 12.01 0.01 -10.88
N ARG A 268 10.97 -0.49 -10.20
CA ARG A 268 9.66 0.16 -10.20
C ARG A 268 9.70 1.51 -9.50
N LEU A 269 10.45 1.62 -8.40
CA LEU A 269 10.61 2.85 -7.66
C LEU A 269 11.45 3.87 -8.44
N LEU A 270 12.56 3.46 -9.05
CA LEU A 270 13.36 4.30 -9.95
C LEU A 270 12.52 4.84 -11.10
N SER A 271 11.79 3.97 -11.79
CA SER A 271 10.91 4.38 -12.89
C SER A 271 9.81 5.34 -12.43
N GLY A 272 9.20 5.12 -11.26
CA GLY A 272 8.20 6.03 -10.70
C GLY A 272 8.79 7.39 -10.30
N ILE A 273 9.99 7.41 -9.72
CA ILE A 273 10.73 8.63 -9.35
C ILE A 273 11.16 9.41 -10.59
N GLU A 274 11.64 8.73 -11.64
CA GLU A 274 11.97 9.34 -12.93
C GLU A 274 10.72 9.94 -13.60
N ALA A 275 9.59 9.24 -13.55
CA ALA A 275 8.32 9.77 -14.06
C ALA A 275 7.89 11.04 -13.30
N ILE A 276 7.91 11.01 -11.96
CA ILE A 276 7.56 12.19 -11.13
C ILE A 276 8.52 13.36 -11.39
N ALA A 277 9.83 13.09 -11.53
CA ALA A 277 10.81 14.12 -11.84
C ALA A 277 10.58 14.73 -13.23
N SER A 278 10.31 13.89 -14.23
CA SER A 278 9.93 14.33 -15.58
C SER A 278 8.66 15.18 -15.57
N ASP A 279 7.61 14.73 -14.88
CA ASP A 279 6.34 15.47 -14.77
C ASP A 279 6.53 16.83 -14.07
N ALA A 280 7.37 16.88 -13.04
CA ALA A 280 7.71 18.12 -12.34
C ALA A 280 8.56 19.08 -13.21
N GLU A 281 9.50 18.56 -13.99
CA GLU A 281 10.28 19.34 -14.96
C GLU A 281 9.37 19.90 -16.07
N GLN A 282 8.43 19.10 -16.57
CA GLN A 282 7.41 19.54 -17.53
C GLN A 282 6.49 20.61 -16.93
N ALA A 283 6.04 20.44 -15.68
CA ALA A 283 5.25 21.44 -14.95
C ALA A 283 6.02 22.76 -14.78
N SER A 284 7.29 22.71 -14.43
CA SER A 284 8.17 23.89 -14.34
C SER A 284 8.36 24.57 -15.70
N ALA A 285 8.55 23.80 -16.78
CA ALA A 285 8.65 24.35 -18.13
C ALA A 285 7.35 25.03 -18.59
N MET A 286 6.20 24.39 -18.35
CA MET A 286 4.88 24.97 -18.63
C MET A 286 4.64 26.23 -17.81
N ALA A 287 5.03 26.23 -16.53
CA ALA A 287 4.97 27.41 -15.68
C ALA A 287 5.81 28.54 -16.31
N ARG A 288 7.10 28.35 -16.60
CA ARG A 288 7.92 29.40 -17.23
C ARG A 288 7.33 29.96 -18.51
N GLN A 289 6.74 29.10 -19.35
CA GLN A 289 6.04 29.56 -20.56
C GLN A 289 4.80 30.40 -20.22
N LEU A 290 4.03 30.02 -19.20
CA LEU A 290 2.89 30.78 -18.71
C LEU A 290 3.31 32.14 -18.14
N ALA A 291 4.40 32.21 -17.38
CA ALA A 291 4.96 33.46 -16.85
C ALA A 291 5.37 34.41 -17.98
N GLN A 292 6.06 33.90 -19.01
CA GLN A 292 6.41 34.69 -20.20
C GLN A 292 5.17 35.20 -20.92
N SER A 293 4.13 34.37 -21.04
CA SER A 293 2.85 34.76 -21.66
C SER A 293 2.12 35.82 -20.84
N ALA A 294 2.12 35.70 -19.51
CA ALA A 294 1.54 36.68 -18.60
C ALA A 294 2.26 38.03 -18.68
N LEU A 295 3.60 38.03 -18.71
CA LEU A 295 4.41 39.23 -18.87
C LEU A 295 4.16 39.91 -20.23
N ALA A 296 4.15 39.14 -21.31
CA ALA A 296 3.84 39.67 -22.64
C ALA A 296 2.41 40.25 -22.72
N SER A 297 1.45 39.60 -22.07
CA SER A 297 0.07 40.09 -21.97
C SER A 297 0.01 41.40 -21.19
N HIS A 298 0.72 41.49 -20.06
CA HIS A 298 0.83 42.70 -19.26
C HIS A 298 1.36 43.90 -20.07
N GLN A 299 2.44 43.70 -20.82
CA GLN A 299 2.99 44.76 -21.69
C GLN A 299 1.99 45.22 -22.76
N ARG A 300 1.27 44.27 -23.39
CA ARG A 300 0.21 44.60 -24.35
C ARG A 300 -0.94 45.38 -23.73
N PHE A 301 -1.31 45.05 -22.49
CA PHE A 301 -2.36 45.79 -21.76
C PHE A 301 -1.92 47.21 -21.40
N VAL A 302 -0.65 47.42 -21.03
CA VAL A 302 -0.11 48.77 -20.81
C VAL A 302 -0.12 49.58 -22.12
N GLU A 303 0.28 48.99 -23.24
CA GLU A 303 0.23 49.66 -24.54
C GLU A 303 -1.22 49.98 -24.94
N LEU A 304 -2.14 49.05 -24.71
CA LEU A 304 -3.56 49.21 -25.00
C LEU A 304 -4.18 50.33 -24.14
N ALA A 305 -3.88 50.38 -22.84
CA ALA A 305 -4.31 51.46 -21.97
C ALA A 305 -3.88 52.83 -22.54
N GLY A 306 -2.60 52.98 -22.91
CA GLY A 306 -2.13 54.22 -23.50
C GLY A 306 -2.76 54.58 -24.86
N LYS A 307 -3.24 53.60 -25.65
CA LYS A 307 -4.03 53.85 -26.86
C LYS A 307 -5.44 54.31 -26.53
N VAL A 308 -6.06 53.73 -25.49
CA VAL A 308 -7.39 54.09 -25.01
C VAL A 308 -7.39 55.52 -24.44
N ASP A 309 -6.40 55.89 -23.62
CA ASP A 309 -6.26 57.25 -23.08
C ASP A 309 -6.18 58.30 -24.19
N ARG A 310 -5.40 58.01 -25.25
CA ARG A 310 -5.34 58.89 -26.43
C ARG A 310 -6.67 58.96 -27.15
N SER A 311 -7.36 57.83 -27.33
CA SER A 311 -8.68 57.81 -27.96
C SER A 311 -9.70 58.63 -27.17
N GLU A 312 -9.66 58.60 -25.84
CA GLU A 312 -10.54 59.40 -24.99
C GLU A 312 -10.27 60.90 -25.17
N ALA A 313 -8.99 61.30 -25.17
CA ALA A 313 -8.59 62.68 -25.44
C ALA A 313 -9.02 63.15 -26.84
N ASP A 314 -8.85 62.30 -27.86
CA ASP A 314 -9.28 62.59 -29.23
C ASP A 314 -10.81 62.77 -29.32
N MET A 315 -11.60 61.96 -28.60
CA MET A 315 -13.06 62.10 -28.56
C MET A 315 -13.51 63.36 -27.82
N ALA A 316 -12.83 63.74 -26.74
CA ALA A 316 -13.08 65.00 -26.05
C ALA A 316 -12.78 66.21 -26.97
N ALA A 317 -11.68 66.15 -27.72
CA ALA A 317 -11.35 67.17 -28.72
C ALA A 317 -12.39 67.23 -29.84
N LEU A 318 -12.85 66.07 -30.34
CA LEU A 318 -13.89 65.99 -31.36
C LEU A 318 -15.22 66.59 -30.89
N ALA A 319 -15.62 66.32 -29.64
CA ALA A 319 -16.80 66.92 -29.03
C ALA A 319 -16.67 68.45 -28.93
N GLY A 320 -15.49 68.96 -28.56
CA GLY A 320 -15.20 70.40 -28.58
C GLY A 320 -15.33 71.01 -29.98
N LEU A 321 -14.74 70.37 -30.99
CA LEU A 321 -14.85 70.81 -32.38
C LEU A 321 -16.29 70.79 -32.90
N ALA A 322 -17.09 69.80 -32.52
CA ALA A 322 -18.51 69.74 -32.86
C ALA A 322 -19.29 70.90 -32.22
N ALA A 323 -19.00 71.24 -30.96
CA ALA A 323 -19.60 72.39 -30.28
C ALA A 323 -19.24 73.72 -30.97
N ASP A 324 -17.97 73.91 -31.33
CA ASP A 324 -17.50 75.10 -32.06
C ASP A 324 -18.17 75.20 -33.44
N LEU A 325 -18.29 74.08 -34.16
CA LEU A 325 -18.94 74.03 -35.46
C LEU A 325 -20.45 74.35 -35.35
N ARG A 326 -21.13 73.90 -34.30
CA ARG A 326 -22.52 74.27 -34.01
C ARG A 326 -22.68 75.78 -33.80
N HIS A 327 -21.75 76.40 -33.06
CA HIS A 327 -21.73 77.85 -32.90
C HIS A 327 -21.50 78.58 -34.22
N ALA A 328 -20.58 78.08 -35.06
CA ALA A 328 -20.32 78.65 -36.38
C ALA A 328 -21.56 78.53 -37.29
N LEU A 329 -22.24 77.37 -37.32
CA LEU A 329 -23.46 77.17 -38.09
C LEU A 329 -24.58 78.12 -37.66
N ALA A 330 -24.78 78.30 -36.34
CA ALA A 330 -25.76 79.25 -35.83
C ALA A 330 -25.45 80.70 -36.24
N ALA A 331 -24.16 81.09 -36.22
CA ALA A 331 -23.73 82.40 -36.69
C ALA A 331 -23.96 82.59 -38.19
N VAL A 332 -23.69 81.58 -39.02
CA VAL A 332 -23.95 81.63 -40.47
C VAL A 332 -25.46 81.69 -40.75
N GLN A 333 -26.28 80.92 -40.03
CA GLN A 333 -27.74 80.98 -40.17
C GLN A 333 -28.28 82.38 -39.89
N ALA A 334 -27.83 83.02 -38.81
CA ALA A 334 -28.22 84.40 -38.48
C ALA A 334 -27.84 85.40 -39.59
N ARG A 335 -26.69 85.18 -40.27
CA ARG A 335 -26.27 86.01 -41.41
C ARG A 335 -27.13 85.77 -42.66
N VAL A 336 -27.53 84.53 -42.92
CA VAL A 336 -28.45 84.19 -44.02
C VAL A 336 -29.81 84.86 -43.79
N ASP A 337 -30.33 84.82 -42.56
CA ASP A 337 -31.60 85.47 -42.20
C ASP A 337 -31.52 87.01 -42.36
N GLU A 338 -30.41 87.61 -41.93
CA GLU A 338 -30.14 89.05 -42.11
C GLU A 338 -30.10 89.43 -43.60
N GLN A 339 -29.42 88.62 -44.42
CA GLN A 339 -29.34 88.80 -45.87
C GLN A 339 -30.71 88.66 -46.53
N ALA A 340 -31.51 87.66 -46.15
CA ALA A 340 -32.87 87.50 -46.67
C ALA A 340 -33.75 88.72 -46.36
N SER A 341 -33.66 89.26 -45.14
CA SER A 341 -34.35 90.49 -44.75
C SER A 341 -33.90 91.71 -45.57
N ALA A 342 -32.60 91.86 -45.80
CA ALA A 342 -32.06 92.93 -46.63
C ALA A 342 -32.52 92.82 -48.09
N ASN A 343 -32.55 91.60 -48.63
CA ASN A 343 -33.00 91.31 -49.99
C ASN A 343 -34.49 91.66 -50.17
N ALA A 344 -35.35 91.32 -49.20
CA ALA A 344 -36.76 91.69 -49.21
C ALA A 344 -36.98 93.21 -49.19
N ARG A 345 -36.18 93.95 -48.41
CA ARG A 345 -36.22 95.44 -48.43
C ARG A 345 -35.79 96.02 -49.77
N ALA A 346 -34.76 95.44 -50.41
CA ALA A 346 -34.32 95.86 -51.74
C ALA A 346 -35.38 95.58 -52.80
N PHE A 347 -36.12 94.47 -52.68
CA PHE A 347 -37.23 94.13 -53.58
C PHE A 347 -38.37 95.15 -53.48
N ASP A 348 -38.77 95.54 -52.25
CA ASP A 348 -39.76 96.61 -52.06
C ASP A 348 -39.26 97.95 -52.66
N LEU A 349 -38.01 98.33 -52.37
CA LEU A 349 -37.43 99.59 -52.84
C LEU A 349 -37.41 99.66 -54.38
N THR A 350 -36.96 98.60 -55.05
CA THR A 350 -36.94 98.52 -56.52
C THR A 350 -38.35 98.52 -57.10
N GLY A 351 -39.31 97.83 -56.47
CA GLY A 351 -40.72 97.87 -56.87
C GLY A 351 -41.35 99.27 -56.76
N ARG A 352 -40.98 100.07 -55.76
CA ARG A 352 -41.40 101.48 -55.66
C ARG A 352 -40.74 102.35 -56.73
N ALA A 353 -39.45 102.12 -57.01
CA ALA A 353 -38.72 102.85 -58.05
C ALA A 353 -39.33 102.59 -59.44
N ASP A 354 -39.63 101.34 -59.79
CA ASP A 354 -40.32 100.98 -61.05
C ASP A 354 -41.65 101.76 -61.19
N LYS A 355 -42.48 101.80 -60.12
CA LYS A 355 -43.73 102.57 -60.14
C LYS A 355 -43.51 104.07 -60.38
N GLN A 356 -42.46 104.66 -59.81
CA GLN A 356 -42.13 106.07 -59.98
C GLN A 356 -41.65 106.38 -61.41
N PHE A 357 -40.78 105.55 -61.98
CA PHE A 357 -40.33 105.75 -63.36
C PHE A 357 -41.45 105.54 -64.37
N ARG A 358 -42.34 104.56 -64.16
CA ARG A 358 -43.54 104.39 -65.00
C ARG A 358 -44.45 105.61 -64.96
N ALA A 359 -44.56 106.27 -63.81
CA ALA A 359 -45.30 107.52 -63.70
C ALA A 359 -44.59 108.67 -64.44
N LEU A 360 -43.26 108.73 -64.36
CA LEU A 360 -42.45 109.73 -65.06
C LEU A 360 -42.56 109.59 -66.59
N VAL A 361 -42.51 108.36 -67.13
CA VAL A 361 -42.74 108.07 -68.55
C VAL A 361 -44.10 108.58 -69.00
N ARG A 362 -45.18 108.26 -68.26
CA ARG A 362 -46.54 108.73 -68.57
C ARG A 362 -46.64 110.26 -68.55
N ASN A 363 -46.03 110.90 -67.55
CA ASN A 363 -46.03 112.37 -67.44
C ASN A 363 -45.26 113.01 -68.60
N ALA A 364 -44.11 112.47 -68.97
CA ALA A 364 -43.31 112.95 -70.10
C ALA A 364 -44.07 112.81 -71.43
N GLN A 365 -44.73 111.67 -71.67
CA GLN A 365 -45.61 111.48 -72.83
C GLN A 365 -46.76 112.51 -72.86
N GLY A 366 -47.35 112.81 -71.70
CA GLY A 366 -48.37 113.86 -71.56
C GLY A 366 -47.85 115.26 -71.94
N ILE A 367 -46.64 115.61 -71.48
CA ILE A 367 -45.98 116.87 -71.86
C ILE A 367 -45.71 116.93 -73.37
N GLY A 368 -45.28 115.82 -73.97
CA GLY A 368 -45.08 115.70 -75.42
C GLY A 368 -46.36 115.97 -76.21
N ALA A 369 -47.48 115.38 -75.79
CA ALA A 369 -48.78 115.58 -76.43
C ALA A 369 -49.29 117.03 -76.31
N ILE A 370 -49.11 117.66 -75.15
CA ILE A 370 -49.45 119.09 -74.95
C ILE A 370 -48.55 119.96 -75.83
N SER A 371 -47.25 119.70 -75.88
CA SER A 371 -46.29 120.47 -76.69
C SER A 371 -46.61 120.40 -78.18
N ALA A 372 -46.99 119.21 -78.68
CA ALA A 372 -47.44 119.03 -80.07
C ALA A 372 -48.71 119.86 -80.36
N THR A 373 -49.66 119.91 -79.43
CA THR A 373 -50.87 120.72 -79.57
C THR A 373 -50.54 122.21 -79.63
N ILE A 374 -49.61 122.70 -78.80
CA ILE A 374 -49.19 124.11 -78.81
C ILE A 374 -48.42 124.42 -80.10
N GLU A 375 -47.60 123.50 -80.61
CA GLU A 375 -46.91 123.64 -81.89
C GLU A 375 -47.91 123.76 -83.06
N ASP A 376 -48.97 122.96 -83.06
CA ASP A 376 -50.08 123.07 -84.02
C ASP A 376 -50.77 124.44 -83.95
N ILE A 377 -51.07 124.94 -82.73
CA ILE A 377 -51.66 126.27 -82.52
C ILE A 377 -50.71 127.37 -83.03
N ALA A 378 -49.42 127.26 -82.74
CA ALA A 378 -48.41 128.20 -83.22
C ALA A 378 -48.34 128.21 -84.76
N ARG A 379 -48.40 127.04 -85.40
CA ARG A 379 -48.46 126.92 -86.87
C ARG A 379 -49.70 127.58 -87.45
N GLN A 380 -50.88 127.35 -86.87
CA GLN A 380 -52.12 128.01 -87.27
C GLN A 380 -52.05 129.53 -87.08
N THR A 381 -51.48 129.98 -85.96
CA THR A 381 -51.29 131.41 -85.65
C THR A 381 -50.35 132.06 -86.68
N ASN A 382 -49.26 131.39 -87.06
CA ASN A 382 -48.33 131.85 -88.09
C ASN A 382 -49.02 131.98 -89.46
N LEU A 383 -49.91 131.04 -89.82
CA LEU A 383 -50.71 131.12 -91.04
C LEU A 383 -51.72 132.28 -91.00
N LEU A 384 -52.40 132.48 -89.88
CA LEU A 384 -53.32 133.61 -89.68
C LEU A 384 -52.58 134.95 -89.78
N ALA A 385 -51.41 135.06 -89.15
CA ALA A 385 -50.56 136.24 -89.20
C ALA A 385 -50.02 136.52 -90.61
N LEU A 386 -49.69 135.46 -91.37
CA LEU A 386 -49.30 135.58 -92.77
C LEU A 386 -50.47 136.13 -93.63
N ASN A 387 -51.67 135.58 -93.48
CA ASN A 387 -52.86 136.07 -94.17
C ASN A 387 -53.14 137.54 -93.83
N ALA A 388 -53.03 137.91 -92.55
CA ALA A 388 -53.17 139.30 -92.12
C ALA A 388 -52.10 140.22 -92.71
N THR A 389 -50.86 139.74 -92.87
CA THR A 389 -49.78 140.50 -93.51
C THR A 389 -50.08 140.75 -95.00
N ILE A 390 -50.63 139.75 -95.70
CA ILE A 390 -51.06 139.86 -97.11
C ILE A 390 -52.18 140.89 -97.23
N GLU A 391 -53.21 140.81 -96.37
CA GLU A 391 -54.33 141.75 -96.41
C GLU A 391 -53.90 143.17 -96.05
N ALA A 392 -53.00 143.32 -95.08
CA ALA A 392 -52.40 144.62 -94.74
C ALA A 392 -51.60 145.23 -95.89
N ALA A 393 -50.92 144.40 -96.70
CA ALA A 393 -50.25 144.85 -97.92
C ALA A 393 -51.24 145.27 -99.02
N SER A 394 -52.37 144.55 -99.15
CA SER A 394 -53.46 144.88 -100.07
C SER A 394 -54.09 146.24 -99.78
N ALA A 395 -54.17 146.63 -98.49
CA ALA A 395 -54.71 147.92 -98.04
C ALA A 395 -53.76 149.13 -98.23
N GLY A 396 -52.53 148.93 -98.73
CA GLY A 396 -51.58 150.03 -99.01
C GLY A 396 -51.15 150.81 -97.75
N GLU A 397 -51.07 152.14 -97.85
CA GLU A 397 -50.65 153.03 -96.73
C GLU A 397 -51.53 152.87 -95.47
N ALA A 398 -52.83 152.61 -95.64
CA ALA A 398 -53.77 152.45 -94.53
C ALA A 398 -53.51 151.16 -93.70
N GLY A 399 -52.84 150.17 -94.29
CA GLY A 399 -52.54 148.88 -93.66
C GLY A 399 -51.21 148.82 -92.89
N ARG A 400 -50.38 149.87 -92.91
CA ARG A 400 -49.00 149.84 -92.36
C ARG A 400 -48.92 149.41 -90.89
N GLY A 401 -49.79 149.95 -90.03
CA GLY A 401 -49.81 149.60 -88.60
C GLY A 401 -50.22 148.13 -88.38
N PHE A 402 -51.18 147.64 -89.15
CA PHE A 402 -51.60 146.24 -89.13
C PHE A 402 -50.50 145.29 -89.63
N ALA A 403 -49.74 145.70 -90.64
CA ALA A 403 -48.63 144.91 -91.17
C ALA A 403 -47.52 144.69 -90.12
N VAL A 404 -47.21 145.69 -89.29
CA VAL A 404 -46.22 145.57 -88.20
C VAL A 404 -46.71 144.57 -87.14
N VAL A 405 -47.98 144.69 -86.71
CA VAL A 405 -48.55 143.75 -85.73
C VAL A 405 -48.59 142.33 -86.29
N ALA A 406 -48.99 142.16 -87.55
CA ALA A 406 -49.03 140.85 -88.20
C ALA A 406 -47.62 140.22 -88.30
N ALA A 407 -46.58 141.02 -88.61
CA ALA A 407 -45.19 140.55 -88.61
C ALA A 407 -44.71 140.14 -87.21
N GLU A 408 -45.07 140.89 -86.17
CA GLU A 408 -44.72 140.57 -84.79
C GLU A 408 -45.43 139.28 -84.32
N VAL A 409 -46.72 139.13 -84.59
CA VAL A 409 -47.47 137.89 -84.29
C VAL A 409 -46.88 136.70 -85.05
N LYS A 410 -46.47 136.88 -86.31
CA LYS A 410 -45.78 135.86 -87.09
C LYS A 410 -44.45 135.46 -86.44
N SER A 411 -43.67 136.43 -85.97
CA SER A 411 -42.39 136.19 -85.27
C SER A 411 -42.61 135.40 -83.97
N LEU A 412 -43.55 135.85 -83.13
CA LEU A 412 -43.93 135.16 -81.89
C LEU A 412 -44.41 133.73 -82.16
N ALA A 413 -45.24 133.53 -83.18
CA ALA A 413 -45.72 132.19 -83.54
C ALA A 413 -44.56 131.25 -83.94
N ASN A 414 -43.58 131.73 -84.72
CA ASN A 414 -42.39 130.95 -85.07
C ASN A 414 -41.46 130.70 -83.87
N GLN A 415 -41.37 131.64 -82.93
CA GLN A 415 -40.62 131.46 -81.68
C GLN A 415 -41.31 130.43 -80.78
N THR A 416 -42.63 130.50 -80.64
CA THR A 416 -43.43 129.53 -79.89
C THR A 416 -43.28 128.14 -80.47
N GLY A 417 -43.41 127.97 -81.79
CA GLY A 417 -43.24 126.67 -82.45
C GLY A 417 -41.86 126.03 -82.20
N ARG A 418 -40.79 126.84 -82.26
CA ARG A 418 -39.43 126.37 -81.92
C ARG A 418 -39.31 125.97 -80.46
N ALA A 419 -39.80 126.81 -79.54
CA ALA A 419 -39.74 126.54 -78.11
C ALA A 419 -40.53 125.27 -77.74
N THR A 420 -41.71 125.04 -78.35
CA THR A 420 -42.49 123.82 -78.14
C THR A 420 -41.81 122.59 -78.72
N GLY A 421 -41.12 122.73 -79.86
CA GLY A 421 -40.28 121.66 -80.42
C GLY A 421 -39.16 121.24 -79.46
N ASP A 422 -38.48 122.21 -78.87
CA ASP A 422 -37.42 121.95 -77.87
C ASP A 422 -37.99 121.27 -76.60
N VAL A 423 -39.15 121.73 -76.10
CA VAL A 423 -39.83 121.09 -74.95
C VAL A 423 -40.25 119.65 -75.27
N ARG A 424 -40.78 119.40 -76.47
CA ARG A 424 -41.13 118.05 -76.93
C ARG A 424 -39.90 117.14 -76.95
N GLN A 425 -38.79 117.60 -77.53
CA GLN A 425 -37.54 116.83 -77.53
C GLN A 425 -37.08 116.49 -76.11
N LYS A 426 -37.16 117.45 -75.18
CA LYS A 426 -36.79 117.21 -73.78
C LYS A 426 -37.71 116.20 -73.09
N ALA A 427 -39.01 116.22 -73.41
CA ALA A 427 -39.95 115.23 -72.89
C ALA A 427 -39.65 113.82 -73.43
N GLU A 428 -39.29 113.70 -74.71
CA GLU A 428 -38.86 112.45 -75.33
C GLU A 428 -37.55 111.93 -74.68
N ASP A 429 -36.55 112.79 -74.48
CA ASP A 429 -35.30 112.46 -73.80
C ASP A 429 -35.56 111.90 -72.38
N ILE A 430 -36.45 112.55 -71.61
CA ILE A 430 -36.84 112.10 -70.26
C ILE A 430 -37.55 110.75 -70.29
N ALA A 431 -38.46 110.53 -71.24
CA ALA A 431 -39.18 109.27 -71.38
C ALA A 431 -38.24 108.11 -71.72
N ASN A 432 -37.28 108.34 -72.64
CA ASN A 432 -36.28 107.35 -73.02
C ASN A 432 -35.37 107.00 -71.83
N ALA A 433 -34.80 108.00 -71.15
CA ALA A 433 -33.96 107.78 -69.98
C ALA A 433 -34.70 107.06 -68.83
N SER A 434 -35.99 107.34 -68.67
CA SER A 434 -36.84 106.64 -67.69
C SER A 434 -37.07 105.18 -68.07
N THR A 435 -37.28 104.90 -69.37
CA THR A 435 -37.44 103.52 -69.89
C THR A 435 -36.16 102.70 -69.70
N ASP A 436 -35.00 103.28 -69.98
CA ASP A 436 -33.71 102.62 -69.73
C ASP A 436 -33.52 102.31 -68.22
N THR A 437 -33.97 103.22 -67.36
CA THR A 437 -33.92 103.02 -65.91
C THR A 437 -34.88 101.91 -65.45
N GLU A 438 -36.08 101.79 -66.04
CA GLU A 438 -37.00 100.68 -65.79
C GLU A 438 -36.37 99.32 -66.17
N ALA A 439 -35.66 99.25 -67.29
CA ALA A 439 -34.95 98.03 -67.70
C ALA A 439 -33.87 97.64 -66.68
N ALA A 440 -33.07 98.60 -66.21
CA ALA A 440 -32.06 98.36 -65.18
C ALA A 440 -32.69 97.92 -63.84
N ILE A 441 -33.86 98.45 -63.47
CA ILE A 441 -34.61 98.01 -62.28
C ILE A 441 -35.10 96.57 -62.45
N ALA A 442 -35.58 96.18 -63.63
CA ALA A 442 -36.02 94.81 -63.90
C ALA A 442 -34.85 93.81 -63.80
N GLU A 443 -33.68 94.17 -64.31
CA GLU A 443 -32.46 93.36 -64.13
C GLU A 443 -32.07 93.23 -62.65
N MET A 444 -32.15 94.32 -61.89
CA MET A 444 -31.93 94.30 -60.43
C MET A 444 -32.92 93.35 -59.73
N GLN A 445 -34.21 93.38 -60.08
CA GLN A 445 -35.21 92.47 -59.52
C GLN A 445 -34.89 91.00 -59.83
N GLY A 446 -34.40 90.70 -61.04
CA GLY A 446 -33.91 89.37 -61.40
C GLY A 446 -32.72 88.92 -60.53
N CYS A 447 -31.76 89.81 -60.28
CA CYS A 447 -30.63 89.54 -59.40
C CYS A 447 -31.07 89.29 -57.95
N LEU A 448 -32.03 90.08 -57.43
CA LEU A 448 -32.59 89.89 -56.09
C LEU A 448 -33.33 88.53 -55.97
N ALA A 449 -34.04 88.09 -57.00
CA ALA A 449 -34.69 86.77 -57.01
C ALA A 449 -33.66 85.62 -56.92
N ILE A 450 -32.52 85.75 -57.61
CA ILE A 450 -31.42 84.79 -57.50
C ILE A 450 -30.85 84.75 -56.07
N PHE A 451 -30.70 85.92 -55.43
CA PHE A 451 -30.22 85.97 -54.03
C PHE A 451 -31.18 85.31 -53.04
N GLU A 452 -32.49 85.40 -53.27
CA GLU A 452 -33.49 84.73 -52.44
C GLU A 452 -33.39 83.20 -52.55
N GLU A 453 -33.25 82.68 -53.77
CA GLU A 453 -33.08 81.25 -54.00
C GLU A 453 -31.76 80.71 -53.43
N LEU A 454 -30.69 81.52 -53.51
CA LEU A 454 -29.41 81.18 -52.89
C LEU A 454 -29.52 81.12 -51.36
N ALA A 455 -30.21 82.08 -50.73
CA ALA A 455 -30.44 82.08 -49.29
C ALA A 455 -31.24 80.84 -48.84
N ARG A 456 -32.28 80.47 -49.60
CA ARG A 456 -33.08 79.26 -49.36
C ARG A 456 -32.22 77.99 -49.44
N THR A 457 -31.41 77.88 -50.47
CA THR A 457 -30.50 76.72 -50.67
C THR A 457 -29.45 76.64 -49.55
N LEU A 458 -28.89 77.78 -49.15
CA LEU A 458 -27.97 77.87 -48.01
C LEU A 458 -28.64 77.44 -46.72
N GLY A 459 -29.88 77.87 -46.45
CA GLY A 459 -30.65 77.46 -45.27
C GLY A 459 -30.79 75.94 -45.18
N THR A 460 -31.24 75.29 -46.26
CA THR A 460 -31.35 73.82 -46.30
C THR A 460 -29.99 73.12 -46.11
N ALA A 461 -28.91 73.68 -46.67
CA ALA A 461 -27.57 73.13 -46.48
C ALA A 461 -27.09 73.25 -45.02
N LEU A 462 -27.39 74.38 -44.36
CA LEU A 462 -27.05 74.60 -42.95
C LEU A 462 -27.83 73.68 -42.01
N GLU A 463 -29.12 73.43 -42.28
CA GLU A 463 -29.91 72.43 -41.54
C GLU A 463 -29.30 71.02 -41.66
N GLY A 464 -28.92 70.61 -42.88
CA GLY A 464 -28.25 69.33 -43.11
C GLY A 464 -26.90 69.22 -42.42
N GLN A 465 -26.09 70.29 -42.45
CA GLN A 465 -24.83 70.34 -41.69
C GLN A 465 -25.06 70.28 -40.18
N GLY A 466 -26.10 70.96 -39.67
CA GLY A 466 -26.47 70.90 -38.26
C GLY A 466 -26.79 69.49 -37.77
N ALA A 467 -27.51 68.70 -38.58
CA ALA A 467 -27.80 67.30 -38.29
C ALA A 467 -26.51 66.45 -38.21
N ILE A 468 -25.59 66.61 -39.18
CA ILE A 468 -24.30 65.90 -39.19
C ILE A 468 -23.47 66.25 -37.94
N VAL A 469 -23.44 67.52 -37.55
CA VAL A 469 -22.72 67.94 -36.33
C VAL A 469 -23.33 67.31 -35.07
N GLY A 470 -24.65 67.20 -35.00
CA GLY A 470 -25.34 66.50 -33.92
C GLY A 470 -24.98 65.00 -33.87
N GLU A 471 -24.91 64.33 -35.01
CA GLU A 471 -24.46 62.94 -35.10
C GLU A 471 -22.98 62.79 -34.66
N LEU A 472 -22.10 63.70 -35.06
CA LEU A 472 -20.70 63.71 -34.64
C LEU A 472 -20.55 63.83 -33.11
N GLU A 473 -21.33 64.70 -32.48
CA GLU A 473 -21.37 64.86 -31.02
C GLU A 473 -21.79 63.54 -30.33
N GLN A 474 -22.85 62.90 -30.84
CA GLN A 474 -23.30 61.60 -30.33
C GLN A 474 -22.26 60.50 -30.50
N HIS A 475 -21.60 60.44 -31.67
CA HIS A 475 -20.54 59.47 -31.94
C HIS A 475 -19.32 59.67 -31.05
N ALA A 476 -18.93 60.93 -30.80
CA ALA A 476 -17.83 61.25 -29.89
C ALA A 476 -18.13 60.78 -28.45
N LEU A 477 -19.35 61.04 -27.96
CA LEU A 477 -19.79 60.59 -26.63
C LEU A 477 -19.83 59.06 -26.52
N ALA A 478 -20.37 58.38 -27.55
CA ALA A 478 -20.42 56.92 -27.58
C ALA A 478 -19.02 56.29 -27.60
N ALA A 479 -18.09 56.87 -28.37
CA ALA A 479 -16.71 56.42 -28.44
C ALA A 479 -15.95 56.67 -27.12
N ALA A 480 -16.20 57.80 -26.44
CA ALA A 480 -15.63 58.06 -25.11
C ALA A 480 -16.14 57.05 -24.06
N ALA A 481 -17.43 56.73 -24.07
CA ALA A 481 -18.00 55.70 -23.21
C ALA A 481 -17.40 54.30 -23.50
N PHE A 482 -17.19 53.97 -24.78
CA PHE A 482 -16.52 52.75 -25.19
C PHE A 482 -15.06 52.70 -24.71
N ALA A 483 -14.32 53.82 -24.82
CA ALA A 483 -12.96 53.92 -24.29
C ALA A 483 -12.93 53.65 -22.77
N THR A 484 -13.90 54.19 -22.02
CA THR A 484 -14.05 53.93 -20.58
C THR A 484 -14.29 52.43 -20.28
N ASP A 485 -15.16 51.75 -21.04
CA ASP A 485 -15.40 50.31 -20.88
C ASP A 485 -14.13 49.49 -21.15
N VAL A 486 -13.41 49.81 -22.23
CA VAL A 486 -12.15 49.14 -22.57
C VAL A 486 -11.11 49.37 -21.46
N HIS A 487 -11.03 50.57 -20.89
CA HIS A 487 -10.13 50.85 -19.76
C HIS A 487 -10.42 49.94 -18.55
N GLY A 488 -11.70 49.75 -18.21
CA GLY A 488 -12.14 48.80 -17.18
C GLY A 488 -11.69 47.37 -17.47
N ARG A 489 -11.92 46.89 -18.70
CA ARG A 489 -11.49 45.54 -19.12
C ARG A 489 -9.97 45.35 -19.11
N VAL A 490 -9.21 46.40 -19.46
CA VAL A 490 -7.75 46.38 -19.41
C VAL A 490 -7.25 46.28 -17.98
N ALA A 491 -7.90 46.97 -17.04
CA ALA A 491 -7.58 46.87 -15.62
C ALA A 491 -7.84 45.43 -15.08
N GLU A 492 -8.97 44.83 -15.43
CA GLU A 492 -9.29 43.44 -15.07
C GLU A 492 -8.28 42.46 -15.68
N ALA A 493 -7.93 42.63 -16.96
CA ALA A 493 -6.99 41.75 -17.65
C ALA A 493 -5.57 41.88 -17.08
N LYS A 494 -5.16 43.09 -16.66
CA LYS A 494 -3.89 43.32 -15.95
C LYS A 494 -3.88 42.61 -14.59
N GLN A 495 -4.99 42.63 -13.86
CA GLN A 495 -5.12 41.87 -12.61
C GLN A 495 -5.01 40.36 -12.85
N ALA A 496 -5.71 39.84 -13.87
CA ALA A 496 -5.65 38.42 -14.23
C ALA A 496 -4.23 37.98 -14.64
N ALA A 497 -3.50 38.82 -15.39
CA ALA A 497 -2.11 38.56 -15.74
C ALA A 497 -1.20 38.51 -14.49
N THR A 498 -1.45 39.37 -13.49
CA THR A 498 -0.70 39.40 -12.22
C THR A 498 -0.95 38.12 -11.42
N VAL A 499 -2.22 37.72 -11.26
CA VAL A 499 -2.59 36.46 -10.59
C VAL A 499 -2.00 35.25 -11.31
N SER A 500 -2.00 35.25 -12.65
CA SER A 500 -1.38 34.19 -13.43
C SER A 500 0.12 34.08 -13.13
N SER A 501 0.83 35.21 -13.06
CA SER A 501 2.26 35.25 -12.69
C SER A 501 2.49 34.65 -11.29
N GLU A 502 1.70 35.06 -10.29
CA GLU A 502 1.81 34.54 -8.92
C GLU A 502 1.54 33.04 -8.84
N MET A 503 0.52 32.54 -9.56
CA MET A 503 0.25 31.10 -9.64
C MET A 503 1.39 30.34 -10.31
N THR A 504 2.02 30.96 -11.30
CA THR A 504 3.14 30.38 -12.02
C THR A 504 4.37 30.23 -11.12
N ASP A 505 4.68 31.26 -10.33
CA ASP A 505 5.74 31.22 -9.33
C ASP A 505 5.50 30.11 -8.30
N GLN A 506 4.25 29.95 -7.83
CA GLN A 506 3.87 28.85 -6.92
C GLN A 506 4.04 27.46 -7.56
N VAL A 507 3.73 27.30 -8.84
CA VAL A 507 3.92 26.02 -9.55
C VAL A 507 5.41 25.73 -9.71
N GLU A 508 6.25 26.72 -10.01
CA GLU A 508 7.70 26.55 -10.10
C GLU A 508 8.29 26.15 -8.73
N GLU A 509 7.90 26.83 -7.65
CA GLU A 509 8.32 26.50 -6.28
C GLU A 509 7.93 25.06 -5.90
N ARG A 510 6.67 24.69 -6.09
CA ARG A 510 6.17 23.34 -5.75
C ARG A 510 6.81 22.25 -6.61
N SER A 511 7.06 22.53 -7.89
CA SER A 511 7.74 21.57 -8.78
C SER A 511 9.20 21.37 -8.34
N SER A 512 9.89 22.44 -7.95
CA SER A 512 11.24 22.37 -7.40
C SER A 512 11.28 21.57 -6.09
N GLU A 513 10.32 21.80 -5.19
CA GLU A 513 10.19 21.05 -3.94
C GLU A 513 9.90 19.56 -4.21
N LEU A 514 9.03 19.24 -5.17
CA LEU A 514 8.71 17.87 -5.56
C LEU A 514 9.92 17.13 -6.11
N VAL A 515 10.73 17.79 -6.97
CA VAL A 515 11.99 17.22 -7.46
C VAL A 515 12.97 16.97 -6.31
N ALA A 516 13.09 17.91 -5.37
CA ALA A 516 13.96 17.75 -4.20
C ALA A 516 13.53 16.58 -3.30
N ARG A 517 12.23 16.48 -2.97
CA ARG A 517 11.65 15.37 -2.18
C ARG A 517 11.83 14.02 -2.86
N THR A 518 11.59 13.97 -4.17
CA THR A 518 11.77 12.76 -5.00
C THR A 518 13.22 12.29 -5.00
N ARG A 519 14.20 13.20 -5.07
CA ARG A 519 15.64 12.88 -4.91
C ARG A 519 15.97 12.36 -3.51
N SER A 520 15.35 12.91 -2.47
CA SER A 520 15.54 12.43 -1.08
C SER A 520 15.03 11.00 -0.89
N ILE A 521 13.80 10.71 -1.35
CA ILE A 521 13.20 9.36 -1.27
C ILE A 521 14.06 8.35 -2.03
N LEU A 522 14.61 8.74 -3.19
CA LEU A 522 15.52 7.90 -3.95
C LEU A 522 16.78 7.54 -3.14
N ALA A 523 17.37 8.52 -2.45
CA ALA A 523 18.56 8.31 -1.64
C ALA A 523 18.28 7.40 -0.44
N GLU A 524 17.19 7.65 0.31
CA GLU A 524 16.76 6.82 1.43
C GLU A 524 16.46 5.37 1.00
N THR A 525 15.78 5.20 -0.14
CA THR A 525 15.43 3.87 -0.63
C THR A 525 16.67 3.10 -1.09
N ARG A 526 17.63 3.77 -1.75
CA ARG A 526 18.92 3.15 -2.11
C ARG A 526 19.70 2.71 -0.86
N ALA A 527 19.68 3.51 0.20
CA ALA A 527 20.31 3.14 1.47
C ALA A 527 19.64 1.92 2.10
N PHE A 528 18.31 1.92 2.22
CA PHE A 528 17.53 0.78 2.73
C PHE A 528 17.75 -0.51 1.95
N LEU A 529 17.75 -0.44 0.61
CA LEU A 529 18.04 -1.59 -0.25
C LEU A 529 19.49 -2.08 -0.10
N GLY A 530 20.44 -1.18 0.17
CA GLY A 530 21.82 -1.52 0.51
C GLY A 530 21.89 -2.33 1.82
N GLU A 531 21.18 -1.88 2.86
CA GLU A 531 21.08 -2.59 4.14
C GLU A 531 20.39 -3.95 4.01
N LEU A 532 19.30 -4.04 3.24
CA LEU A 532 18.56 -5.29 3.00
C LEU A 532 19.38 -6.34 2.23
N ARG A 533 20.31 -5.90 1.38
CA ARG A 533 21.26 -6.79 0.68
C ARG A 533 22.42 -7.26 1.57
N ALA A 534 22.74 -6.50 2.61
CA ALA A 534 23.81 -6.81 3.56
C ALA A 534 23.36 -7.73 4.70
N ALA A 535 22.06 -7.77 5.01
CA ALA A 535 21.40 -8.70 5.93
C ALA A 535 21.15 -10.07 5.27
#